data_AF-A0A922IK35-F1
#
_entry.id   AF-A0A922IK35-F1
#
_cell.length_a   1.000
_cell.length_b   1.000
_cell.length_c   1.000
_cell.angle_alpha   90.00
_cell.angle_beta   90.00
_cell.angle_gamma   90.00
#
_symmetry.space_group_name_H-M   'P 1'
#
loop_
_entity.id
_entity.type
_entity.pdbx_description
1 polymer ?
#
loop_
_entity_poly.entity_id
_entity_poly.type
_entity_poly.pdbx_seq_one_letter_code
_entity_poly.pdbx_strand_id
1 'polypeptide(L)'
;MKYLIKISLNQSHPVVNGSFNKFTDIQSFTPKFPFKYFDTEVKRFDFYSTGIISVFKDEYFGLIMGHRSLDNNAEYEVLNSEELLAAKWSVKSEEEDGTQVTSNITYLIYPNGKISFYYDNIPTKIDRSKWKAKLAHADKRKGDYEFVVPDEWIIRGMSVEFEYIGTYCPKYNSSEACNNAFNTLCSGSSCIPSSQRHTVEVIILKCT
;
A
#
# COMPACT_ATOMS: atom_id res chain seq x y z
N MET A 1 3.08 -10.73 -13.76
CA MET A 1 3.13 -9.43 -13.05
C MET A 1 3.62 -9.73 -11.64
N LYS A 2 4.71 -9.09 -11.19
CA LYS A 2 5.33 -9.38 -9.90
C LYS A 2 5.51 -8.08 -9.11
N TYR A 3 5.16 -8.14 -7.83
CA TYR A 3 5.39 -7.07 -6.86
C TYR A 3 6.25 -7.62 -5.72
N LEU A 4 7.23 -6.83 -5.30
CA LEU A 4 7.93 -7.02 -4.03
C LEU A 4 7.15 -6.27 -2.95
N ILE A 5 6.84 -6.95 -1.84
CA ILE A 5 6.20 -6.32 -0.67
C ILE A 5 7.21 -6.30 0.48
N LYS A 6 7.69 -5.12 0.83
CA LYS A 6 8.59 -4.94 1.96
C LYS A 6 7.81 -4.44 3.17
N ILE A 7 7.91 -5.15 4.29
CA ILE A 7 7.28 -4.76 5.54
C ILE A 7 8.37 -4.44 6.54
N SER A 8 8.37 -3.22 7.05
CA SER A 8 9.34 -2.77 8.04
C SER A 8 8.64 -2.37 9.32
N LEU A 9 9.22 -2.76 10.47
CA LEU A 9 8.70 -2.42 11.79
C LEU A 9 9.50 -1.27 12.40
N ASN A 10 8.85 -0.55 13.31
CA ASN A 10 9.43 0.57 14.07
C ASN A 10 10.05 1.66 13.17
N GLN A 11 9.43 1.92 12.02
CA GLN A 11 9.85 3.01 11.14
C GLN A 11 9.41 4.35 11.72
N SER A 12 10.31 5.33 11.70
CA SER A 12 9.94 6.71 11.94
C SER A 12 8.98 7.19 10.85
N HIS A 13 8.05 8.07 11.22
CA HIS A 13 7.14 8.68 10.25
C HIS A 13 7.94 9.38 9.14
N PRO A 14 7.57 9.22 7.86
CA PRO A 14 8.30 9.82 6.77
C PRO A 14 8.22 11.35 6.86
N VAL A 15 9.37 12.02 6.79
CA VAL A 15 9.42 13.47 6.68
C VAL A 15 9.17 13.83 5.23
N VAL A 16 7.97 14.29 4.93
CA VAL A 16 7.58 14.76 3.60
C VAL A 16 7.54 16.29 3.62
N ASN A 17 8.44 16.90 2.86
CA ASN A 17 8.50 18.35 2.72
C ASN A 17 7.46 18.83 1.69
N GLY A 18 6.77 19.92 2.01
CA GLY A 18 5.81 20.55 1.10
C GLY A 18 4.52 20.94 1.81
N SER A 19 3.68 21.69 1.09
CA SER A 19 2.38 22.13 1.58
C SER A 19 1.30 21.12 1.17
N PHE A 20 0.65 20.54 2.17
CA PHE A 20 -0.51 19.68 1.97
C PHE A 20 -1.78 20.52 1.87
N ASN A 21 -2.67 20.15 0.96
CA ASN A 21 -4.01 20.71 0.87
C ASN A 21 -5.00 19.76 1.53
N LYS A 22 -5.93 20.30 2.34
CA LYS A 22 -6.95 19.54 3.07
C LYS A 22 -8.23 19.38 2.24
N PHE A 23 -8.85 18.21 2.35
CA PHE A 23 -10.07 17.85 1.64
C PHE A 23 -10.97 16.96 2.50
N THR A 24 -12.26 17.03 2.23
CA THR A 24 -13.32 16.21 2.83
C THR A 24 -14.07 15.38 1.78
N ASP A 25 -14.13 15.88 0.55
CA ASP A 25 -14.79 15.23 -0.59
C ASP A 25 -13.79 14.55 -1.51
N ILE A 26 -14.30 13.81 -2.51
CA ILE A 26 -13.47 13.16 -3.52
C ILE A 26 -12.70 14.22 -4.31
N GLN A 27 -11.39 13.99 -4.51
CA GLN A 27 -10.55 14.86 -5.33
C GLN A 27 -9.77 14.07 -6.36
N SER A 28 -9.66 14.65 -7.56
CA SER A 28 -8.93 14.07 -8.68
C SER A 28 -7.59 14.79 -8.88
N PHE A 29 -6.52 14.03 -9.02
CA PHE A 29 -5.18 14.56 -9.28
C PHE A 29 -4.53 13.89 -10.48
N THR A 30 -3.97 14.69 -11.38
CA THR A 30 -2.99 14.22 -12.36
C THR A 30 -1.61 14.26 -11.71
N PRO A 31 -0.85 13.15 -11.64
CA PRO A 31 0.48 13.18 -11.06
C PRO A 31 1.39 14.13 -11.84
N LYS A 32 2.22 14.90 -11.15
CA LYS A 32 3.19 15.81 -11.79
C LYS A 32 4.43 15.10 -12.33
N PHE A 33 4.46 13.78 -12.28
CA PHE A 33 5.52 12.93 -12.77
C PHE A 33 4.91 11.76 -13.55
N PRO A 34 5.63 11.20 -14.54
CA PRO A 34 5.22 9.96 -15.18
C PRO A 34 5.17 8.83 -14.15
N PHE A 35 4.04 8.14 -14.06
CA PHE A 35 3.85 7.02 -13.15
C PHE A 35 3.23 5.84 -13.87
N LYS A 36 3.76 4.64 -13.60
CA LYS A 36 3.19 3.39 -14.09
C LYS A 36 2.66 2.57 -12.93
N TYR A 37 1.42 2.12 -13.07
CA TYR A 37 0.78 1.15 -12.19
C TYR A 37 0.56 -0.12 -13.02
N PHE A 38 1.09 -1.27 -12.59
CA PHE A 38 0.96 -2.53 -13.34
C PHE A 38 1.39 -2.39 -14.83
N ASP A 39 2.57 -1.82 -15.08
CA ASP A 39 3.12 -1.48 -16.41
C ASP A 39 2.30 -0.50 -17.27
N THR A 40 1.22 0.06 -16.73
CA THR A 40 0.34 0.97 -17.45
C THR A 40 0.50 2.39 -16.94
N GLU A 41 0.67 3.33 -17.86
CA GLU A 41 0.76 4.75 -17.54
C GLU A 41 -0.55 5.26 -16.92
N VAL A 42 -0.42 5.87 -15.74
CA VAL A 42 -1.53 6.44 -14.98
C VAL A 42 -1.71 7.90 -15.39
N LYS A 43 -2.95 8.29 -15.68
CA LYS A 43 -3.29 9.67 -16.01
C LYS A 43 -3.92 10.41 -14.83
N ARG A 44 -4.61 9.69 -13.94
CA ARG A 44 -5.36 10.30 -12.83
C ARG A 44 -5.48 9.38 -11.64
N PHE A 45 -5.47 9.99 -10.46
CA PHE A 45 -5.85 9.37 -9.19
C PHE A 45 -7.07 10.09 -8.63
N ASP A 46 -8.04 9.33 -8.13
CA ASP A 46 -9.16 9.87 -7.37
C ASP A 46 -9.01 9.44 -5.90
N PHE A 47 -8.89 10.42 -5.01
CA PHE A 47 -8.73 10.23 -3.57
C PHE A 47 -10.07 10.34 -2.88
N TYR A 48 -10.37 9.37 -2.02
CA TYR A 48 -11.60 9.31 -1.24
C TYR A 48 -11.28 9.54 0.23
N SER A 49 -12.18 10.19 0.96
CA SER A 49 -12.11 10.32 2.42
C SER A 49 -12.01 8.96 3.13
N THR A 50 -12.53 7.90 2.51
CA THR A 50 -12.50 6.53 3.07
C THR A 50 -11.13 5.84 3.06
N GLY A 51 -10.08 6.49 2.54
CA GLY A 51 -8.74 5.90 2.45
C GLY A 51 -8.45 5.14 1.15
N ILE A 52 -9.37 5.22 0.19
CA ILE A 52 -9.25 4.61 -1.12
C ILE A 52 -8.63 5.62 -2.08
N ILE A 53 -7.71 5.16 -2.92
CA ILE A 53 -7.25 5.88 -4.10
C ILE A 53 -7.58 5.04 -5.32
N SER A 54 -8.49 5.52 -6.16
CA SER A 54 -8.77 4.88 -7.44
C SER A 54 -7.75 5.35 -8.49
N VAL A 55 -7.27 4.43 -9.31
CA VAL A 55 -6.24 4.66 -10.31
C VAL A 55 -6.86 4.60 -11.70
N PHE A 56 -6.58 5.60 -12.54
CA PHE A 56 -7.17 5.72 -13.88
C PHE A 56 -6.11 5.90 -14.95
N LYS A 57 -6.33 5.23 -16.08
CA LYS A 57 -5.74 5.59 -17.37
C LYS A 57 -6.74 6.46 -18.11
N ASP A 58 -7.56 5.84 -18.97
CA ASP A 58 -8.72 6.47 -19.61
C ASP A 58 -10.02 6.07 -18.90
N GLU A 59 -10.06 4.82 -18.42
CA GLU A 59 -11.08 4.28 -17.52
C GLU A 59 -10.44 3.89 -16.19
N TYR A 60 -11.30 3.51 -15.23
CA TYR A 60 -10.87 2.89 -13.98
C TYR A 60 -9.97 1.68 -14.25
N PHE A 61 -8.81 1.67 -13.60
CA PHE A 61 -7.72 0.73 -13.89
C PHE A 61 -7.25 -0.03 -12.64
N GLY A 62 -7.55 0.48 -11.44
CA GLY A 62 -7.23 -0.22 -10.21
C GLY A 62 -7.46 0.63 -8.96
N LEU A 63 -7.03 0.11 -7.82
CA LEU A 63 -7.15 0.78 -6.52
C LEU A 63 -5.90 0.58 -5.66
N ILE A 64 -5.59 1.61 -4.88
CA ILE A 64 -4.59 1.61 -3.81
C ILE A 64 -5.36 1.89 -2.51
N MET A 65 -5.19 1.06 -1.49
CA MET A 65 -5.91 1.16 -0.23
C MET A 65 -4.96 0.79 0.91
N GLY A 66 -4.85 1.64 1.93
CA GLY A 66 -4.10 1.40 3.17
C GLY A 66 -5.02 1.22 4.38
N HIS A 67 -6.23 1.77 4.30
CA HIS A 67 -7.32 1.56 5.22
C HIS A 67 -8.65 1.76 4.47
N ARG A 68 -9.73 1.28 5.06
CA ARG A 68 -11.09 1.52 4.60
C ARG A 68 -11.93 2.00 5.77
N SER A 69 -12.03 3.32 5.90
CA SER A 69 -13.00 3.92 6.81
C SER A 69 -14.41 3.74 6.25
N LEU A 70 -15.37 3.36 7.10
CA LEU A 70 -16.80 3.46 6.79
C LEU A 70 -17.33 4.88 7.07
N ASP A 71 -16.54 5.70 7.75
CA ASP A 71 -16.85 7.09 8.00
C ASP A 71 -16.44 7.91 6.77
N ASN A 72 -17.44 8.36 6.01
CA ASN A 72 -17.25 9.13 4.79
C ASN A 72 -16.76 10.56 5.07
N ASN A 73 -16.61 10.96 6.33
CA ASN A 73 -16.25 12.32 6.74
C ASN A 73 -14.79 12.48 7.18
N ALA A 74 -13.94 11.47 6.97
CA ALA A 74 -12.53 11.60 7.33
C ALA A 74 -11.83 12.68 6.49
N GLU A 75 -11.16 13.60 7.18
CA GLU A 75 -10.31 14.60 6.54
C GLU A 75 -9.04 13.94 6.01
N TYR A 76 -8.64 14.35 4.81
CA TYR A 76 -7.38 13.92 4.24
C TYR A 76 -6.64 15.08 3.60
N GLU A 77 -5.34 14.90 3.51
CA GLU A 77 -4.38 15.89 3.05
C GLU A 77 -3.64 15.32 1.85
N VAL A 78 -3.46 16.10 0.78
CA VAL A 78 -2.72 15.67 -0.42
C VAL A 78 -1.64 16.68 -0.78
N LEU A 79 -0.46 16.15 -1.11
CA LEU A 79 0.67 16.85 -1.73
C LEU A 79 0.96 16.21 -3.07
N ASN A 80 0.79 16.96 -4.16
CA ASN A 80 1.13 16.54 -5.52
C ASN A 80 2.32 17.37 -6.04
N SER A 81 3.51 16.78 -5.94
CA SER A 81 4.79 17.38 -6.33
C SER A 81 5.44 16.60 -7.48
N GLU A 82 6.51 17.14 -8.05
CA GLU A 82 7.30 16.43 -9.07
C GLU A 82 8.10 15.25 -8.49
N GLU A 83 8.41 15.28 -7.19
CA GLU A 83 9.19 14.24 -6.51
C GLU A 83 8.35 13.04 -6.06
N LEU A 84 7.11 13.29 -5.64
CA LEU A 84 6.14 12.29 -5.20
C LEU A 84 4.72 12.84 -5.12
N LEU A 85 3.77 11.90 -5.04
CA LEU A 85 2.39 12.16 -4.64
C LEU A 85 2.18 11.54 -3.26
N ALA A 86 1.89 12.39 -2.26
CA ALA A 86 1.63 11.96 -0.89
C ALA A 86 0.21 12.27 -0.48
N ALA A 87 -0.36 11.39 0.34
CA ALA A 87 -1.61 11.68 1.02
C ALA A 87 -1.60 11.20 2.46
N LYS A 88 -2.31 11.91 3.33
CA LYS A 88 -2.44 11.60 4.75
C LYS A 88 -3.91 11.55 5.13
N TRP A 89 -4.30 10.53 5.88
CA TRP A 89 -5.62 10.43 6.48
C TRP A 89 -5.49 10.41 7.99
N SER A 90 -6.36 11.16 8.65
CA SER A 90 -6.53 11.13 10.11
C SER A 90 -7.86 10.45 10.42
N VAL A 91 -7.79 9.25 10.99
CA VAL A 91 -8.97 8.43 11.27
C VAL A 91 -9.17 8.37 12.77
N LYS A 92 -10.35 8.81 13.23
CA LYS A 92 -10.74 8.65 14.63
C LYS A 92 -11.22 7.22 14.87
N SER A 93 -10.74 6.66 15.96
CA SER A 93 -11.03 5.31 16.43
C SER A 93 -11.18 5.34 17.95
N GLU A 94 -11.71 4.28 18.53
CA GLU A 94 -11.95 4.15 19.96
C GLU A 94 -11.26 2.89 20.46
N GLU A 95 -10.55 2.99 21.59
CA GLU A 95 -9.99 1.85 22.33
C GLU A 95 -11.08 1.17 23.18
N GLU A 96 -10.79 0.01 23.76
CA GLU A 96 -11.78 -0.73 24.56
C GLU A 96 -12.26 0.00 25.81
N ASP A 97 -11.44 0.88 26.36
CA ASP A 97 -11.78 1.68 27.54
C ASP A 97 -12.61 2.94 27.18
N GLY A 98 -12.95 3.11 25.91
CA GLY A 98 -13.68 4.26 25.39
C GLY A 98 -12.80 5.45 25.01
N THR A 99 -11.47 5.32 25.13
CA THR A 99 -10.55 6.41 24.77
C THR A 99 -10.54 6.61 23.26
N GLN A 100 -10.76 7.85 22.81
CA GLN A 100 -10.62 8.20 21.40
C GLN A 100 -9.15 8.32 21.02
N VAL A 101 -8.77 7.61 19.96
CA VAL A 101 -7.44 7.62 19.37
C VAL A 101 -7.53 8.07 17.92
N THR A 102 -6.66 8.98 17.52
CA THR A 102 -6.51 9.37 16.10
C THR A 102 -5.36 8.61 15.49
N SER A 103 -5.67 7.72 14.55
CA SER A 103 -4.69 7.02 13.73
C SER A 103 -4.34 7.86 12.51
N ASN A 104 -3.06 7.88 12.14
CA ASN A 104 -2.60 8.56 10.94
C ASN A 104 -2.07 7.54 9.94
N ILE A 105 -2.58 7.60 8.71
CA ILE A 105 -2.07 6.78 7.61
C ILE A 105 -1.49 7.69 6.55
N THR A 106 -0.23 7.46 6.17
CA THR A 106 0.44 8.20 5.10
C THR A 106 0.73 7.30 3.92
N TYR A 107 0.35 7.74 2.73
CA TYR A 107 0.53 7.05 1.47
C TYR A 107 1.54 7.85 0.66
N LEU A 108 2.59 7.20 0.17
CA LEU A 108 3.60 7.82 -0.69
C LEU A 108 3.63 7.06 -2.01
N ILE A 109 3.49 7.77 -3.12
CA ILE A 109 3.56 7.24 -4.48
C ILE A 109 4.71 7.93 -5.18
N TYR A 110 5.71 7.15 -5.58
CA TYR A 110 6.95 7.65 -6.15
C TYR A 110 7.01 7.46 -7.68
N PRO A 111 7.76 8.30 -8.41
CA PRO A 111 7.92 8.19 -9.87
C PRO A 111 8.46 6.84 -10.35
N ASN A 112 9.25 6.16 -9.51
CA ASN A 112 9.82 4.85 -9.84
C ASN A 112 8.82 3.67 -9.71
N GLY A 113 7.54 3.94 -9.45
CA GLY A 113 6.52 2.89 -9.30
C GLY A 113 6.37 2.36 -7.87
N LYS A 114 7.20 2.81 -6.92
CA LYS A 114 7.09 2.43 -5.52
C LYS A 114 5.87 3.09 -4.87
N ILE A 115 5.12 2.31 -4.11
CA ILE A 115 3.97 2.76 -3.30
C ILE A 115 4.25 2.36 -1.86
N SER A 116 4.12 3.29 -0.91
CA SER A 116 4.40 3.04 0.50
C SER A 116 3.25 3.50 1.39
N PHE A 117 2.94 2.71 2.41
CA PHE A 117 1.99 3.00 3.46
C PHE A 117 2.73 3.08 4.79
N TYR A 118 2.44 4.12 5.57
CA TYR A 118 2.96 4.29 6.92
C TYR A 118 1.80 4.43 7.88
N TYR A 119 1.87 3.67 8.96
CA TYR A 119 0.81 3.55 9.94
C TYR A 119 1.30 4.06 11.29
N ASP A 120 0.72 5.16 11.76
CA ASP A 120 1.02 5.73 13.06
C ASP A 120 -0.21 5.75 13.95
N ASN A 121 0.04 5.51 15.24
CA ASN A 121 -0.96 5.54 16.30
C ASN A 121 -2.20 4.66 16.05
N ILE A 122 -2.00 3.49 15.42
CA ILE A 122 -3.06 2.47 15.27
C ILE A 122 -3.42 1.89 16.66
N PRO A 123 -4.72 1.80 17.01
CA PRO A 123 -5.20 1.17 18.24
C PRO A 123 -4.70 -0.27 18.41
N THR A 124 -4.57 -0.71 19.65
CA THR A 124 -4.11 -2.09 19.94
C THR A 124 -5.14 -3.15 19.53
N LYS A 125 -6.42 -2.81 19.59
CA LYS A 125 -7.54 -3.65 19.14
C LYS A 125 -8.28 -2.96 18.01
N ILE A 126 -7.80 -3.17 16.80
CA ILE A 126 -8.49 -2.74 15.58
C ILE A 126 -9.55 -3.76 15.17
N ASP A 127 -10.68 -3.25 14.69
CA ASP A 127 -11.50 -4.01 13.74
C ASP A 127 -10.67 -4.18 12.46
N ARG A 128 -10.00 -5.33 12.37
CA ARG A 128 -9.08 -5.68 11.28
C ARG A 128 -9.75 -5.63 9.91
N SER A 129 -11.08 -5.74 9.84
CA SER A 129 -11.80 -5.60 8.57
C SER A 129 -11.63 -4.20 7.95
N LYS A 130 -11.33 -3.17 8.77
CA LYS A 130 -11.17 -1.76 8.38
C LYS A 130 -9.75 -1.39 7.95
N TRP A 131 -8.75 -2.19 8.29
CA TRP A 131 -7.33 -1.87 8.05
C TRP A 131 -6.76 -2.84 7.04
N LYS A 132 -6.44 -2.35 5.83
CA LYS A 132 -5.97 -3.18 4.73
C LYS A 132 -4.96 -2.40 3.90
N ALA A 133 -3.71 -2.88 3.84
CA ALA A 133 -2.77 -2.52 2.79
C ALA A 133 -3.04 -3.42 1.58
N LYS A 134 -3.59 -2.83 0.52
CA LYS A 134 -4.05 -3.51 -0.68
C LYS A 134 -3.73 -2.70 -1.94
N LEU A 135 -3.18 -3.39 -2.93
CA LEU A 135 -3.16 -2.96 -4.32
C LEU A 135 -4.09 -3.88 -5.11
N ALA A 136 -5.00 -3.32 -5.90
CA ALA A 136 -5.74 -4.10 -6.89
C ALA A 136 -5.61 -3.50 -8.28
N HIS A 137 -5.64 -4.37 -9.28
CA HIS A 137 -5.69 -4.05 -10.68
C HIS A 137 -6.94 -4.69 -11.29
N ALA A 138 -7.76 -3.87 -11.93
CA ALA A 138 -8.94 -4.34 -12.64
C ALA A 138 -8.60 -4.54 -14.12
N ASP A 139 -8.42 -5.79 -14.54
CA ASP A 139 -8.22 -6.15 -15.94
C ASP A 139 -9.43 -6.95 -16.44
N LYS A 140 -10.27 -6.30 -17.24
CA LYS A 140 -11.45 -6.93 -17.87
C LYS A 140 -11.10 -8.18 -18.70
N ARG A 141 -9.85 -8.32 -19.18
CA ARG A 141 -9.39 -9.42 -20.04
C ARG A 141 -8.67 -10.52 -19.27
N LYS A 142 -7.93 -10.17 -18.23
CA LYS A 142 -7.07 -11.10 -17.48
C LYS A 142 -7.58 -11.44 -16.08
N GLY A 143 -8.70 -10.85 -15.68
CA GLY A 143 -9.27 -10.96 -14.34
C GLY A 143 -8.64 -9.96 -13.37
N ASP A 144 -9.29 -9.79 -12.22
CA ASP A 144 -8.81 -8.87 -11.19
C ASP A 144 -7.63 -9.47 -10.42
N TYR A 145 -6.60 -8.65 -10.19
CA TYR A 145 -5.44 -9.03 -9.38
C TYR A 145 -5.40 -8.21 -8.11
N GLU A 146 -5.13 -8.86 -6.98
CA GLU A 146 -5.01 -8.20 -5.69
C GLU A 146 -3.74 -8.65 -4.96
N PHE A 147 -3.02 -7.68 -4.39
CA PHE A 147 -1.97 -7.89 -3.41
C PHE A 147 -2.48 -7.33 -2.09
N VAL A 148 -2.60 -8.19 -1.08
CA VAL A 148 -3.13 -7.83 0.24
C VAL A 148 -2.11 -8.21 1.28
N VAL A 149 -1.72 -7.26 2.14
CA VAL A 149 -0.94 -7.57 3.33
C VAL A 149 -1.86 -8.15 4.39
N PRO A 150 -1.49 -9.26 5.04
CA PRO A 150 -2.27 -9.82 6.14
C PRO A 150 -2.47 -8.78 7.25
N ASP A 151 -3.67 -8.75 7.84
CA ASP A 151 -4.04 -7.72 8.81
C ASP A 151 -3.22 -7.81 10.11
N GLU A 152 -2.66 -8.99 10.45
CA GLU A 152 -1.81 -9.19 11.62
C GLU A 152 -0.52 -8.35 11.56
N TRP A 153 -0.16 -7.90 10.36
CA TRP A 153 1.07 -7.18 10.12
C TRP A 153 0.85 -5.66 10.21
N ILE A 154 -0.40 -5.20 10.11
CA ILE A 154 -0.77 -3.78 10.20
C ILE A 154 -0.81 -3.37 11.68
N ILE A 155 0.36 -2.99 12.19
CA ILE A 155 0.56 -2.55 13.56
C ILE A 155 1.15 -1.13 13.62
N ARG A 156 1.15 -0.52 14.80
CA ARG A 156 1.75 0.80 15.01
C ARG A 156 3.23 0.84 14.61
N GLY A 157 3.64 1.91 13.92
CA GLY A 157 5.03 2.12 13.51
C GLY A 157 5.47 1.20 12.36
N MET A 158 4.51 0.59 11.68
CA MET A 158 4.76 -0.27 10.52
C MET A 158 4.77 0.56 9.24
N SER A 159 5.64 0.18 8.31
CA SER A 159 5.55 0.58 6.91
C SER A 159 5.38 -0.63 6.00
N VAL A 160 4.55 -0.48 4.98
CA VAL A 160 4.41 -1.42 3.88
C VAL A 160 4.88 -0.73 2.61
N GLU A 161 5.75 -1.35 1.84
CA GLU A 161 6.18 -0.85 0.55
C GLU A 161 5.90 -1.89 -0.53
N PHE A 162 5.32 -1.44 -1.63
CA PHE A 162 5.09 -2.22 -2.83
C PHE A 162 5.99 -1.66 -3.93
N GLU A 163 6.77 -2.55 -4.54
CA GLU A 163 7.62 -2.20 -5.67
C GLU A 163 7.32 -3.13 -6.84
N TYR A 164 7.07 -2.54 -8.01
CA TYR A 164 6.85 -3.32 -9.21
C TYR A 164 8.18 -3.84 -9.77
N ILE A 165 8.32 -5.16 -9.90
CA ILE A 165 9.57 -5.81 -10.33
C ILE A 165 9.45 -6.50 -11.71
N GLY A 166 8.39 -6.22 -12.47
CA GLY A 166 8.23 -6.70 -13.85
C GLY A 166 7.33 -7.94 -14.02
N THR A 167 7.30 -8.46 -15.25
CA THR A 167 6.45 -9.59 -15.66
C THR A 167 7.16 -10.94 -15.70
N TYR A 168 8.49 -10.97 -15.83
CA TYR A 168 9.28 -12.19 -16.06
C TYR A 168 10.32 -12.41 -14.96
N CYS A 169 10.42 -13.63 -14.43
CA CYS A 169 11.61 -14.03 -13.69
C CYS A 169 11.91 -15.49 -14.03
N PRO A 170 13.07 -15.80 -14.63
CA PRO A 170 13.53 -17.18 -14.80
C PRO A 170 14.27 -17.70 -13.55
N LYS A 171 14.55 -16.84 -12.55
CA LYS A 171 15.39 -17.15 -11.39
C LYS A 171 14.65 -17.76 -10.19
N TYR A 172 13.32 -17.81 -10.16
CA TYR A 172 12.54 -18.29 -9.00
C TYR A 172 11.46 -19.28 -9.40
N ASN A 173 11.80 -20.19 -10.32
CA ASN A 173 10.85 -21.12 -10.93
C ASN A 173 10.82 -22.46 -10.17
N SER A 174 11.68 -22.63 -9.16
CA SER A 174 11.77 -23.82 -8.32
C SER A 174 11.80 -23.45 -6.85
N SER A 175 11.27 -24.34 -6.01
CA SER A 175 11.38 -24.28 -4.55
C SER A 175 12.84 -24.19 -4.08
N GLU A 176 13.76 -24.86 -4.78
CA GLU A 176 15.21 -24.76 -4.53
C GLU A 176 15.76 -23.35 -4.74
N ALA A 177 15.33 -22.64 -5.79
CA ALA A 177 15.79 -21.27 -6.03
C ALA A 177 15.27 -20.29 -4.98
N CYS A 178 14.07 -20.53 -4.43
CA CYS A 178 13.52 -19.75 -3.31
C CYS A 178 14.27 -20.04 -2.00
N ASN A 179 14.56 -21.31 -1.71
CA ASN A 179 15.32 -21.72 -0.51
C ASN A 179 16.78 -21.26 -0.52
N ASN A 180 17.42 -21.21 -1.70
CA ASN A 180 18.82 -20.80 -1.84
C ASN A 180 19.01 -19.27 -1.85
N ALA A 181 17.99 -18.51 -2.24
CA ALA A 181 18.10 -17.06 -2.32
C ALA A 181 17.93 -16.38 -0.95
N PHE A 182 17.09 -16.95 -0.07
CA PHE A 182 16.77 -16.35 1.24
C PHE A 182 16.36 -17.44 2.24
N ASN A 183 16.70 -17.29 3.53
CA ASN A 183 16.22 -18.16 4.62
C ASN A 183 14.67 -18.05 4.73
N THR A 184 13.93 -18.84 3.96
CA THR A 184 12.50 -18.62 3.64
C THR A 184 11.75 -19.95 3.71
N LEU A 185 10.50 -19.96 4.22
CA LEU A 185 9.59 -21.12 4.10
C LEU A 185 8.68 -20.91 2.89
N CYS A 186 8.66 -21.87 1.96
CA CYS A 186 7.67 -21.90 0.88
C CYS A 186 6.34 -22.49 1.39
N SER A 187 5.21 -21.83 1.08
CA SER A 187 3.88 -22.42 1.18
C SER A 187 3.18 -22.27 -0.17
N GLY A 188 3.16 -23.35 -0.96
CA GLY A 188 2.66 -23.32 -2.35
C GLY A 188 3.59 -22.55 -3.30
N SER A 189 3.02 -21.69 -4.15
CA SER A 189 3.75 -20.80 -5.08
C SER A 189 4.29 -19.51 -4.45
N SER A 190 4.15 -19.35 -3.13
CA SER A 190 4.53 -18.14 -2.39
C SER A 190 5.75 -18.39 -1.50
N CYS A 191 6.68 -17.42 -1.49
CA CYS A 191 7.88 -17.41 -0.67
C CYS A 191 7.65 -16.51 0.55
N ILE A 192 7.68 -17.08 1.77
CA ILE A 192 7.50 -16.33 3.03
C ILE A 192 8.84 -16.30 3.80
N PRO A 193 9.51 -15.14 3.95
CA PRO A 193 10.81 -15.07 4.63
C PRO A 193 10.72 -15.51 6.08
N SER A 194 11.79 -16.13 6.58
CA SER A 194 11.97 -16.30 8.02
C SER A 194 12.19 -14.94 8.69
N SER A 195 11.58 -14.78 9.85
CA SER A 195 11.62 -13.58 10.66
C SER A 195 13.02 -13.39 11.26
N GLN A 196 13.89 -12.66 10.57
CA GLN A 196 15.00 -11.99 11.23
C GLN A 196 14.62 -10.55 11.54
N ARG A 197 14.94 -10.16 12.77
CA ARG A 197 14.33 -9.07 13.54
C ARG A 197 14.45 -7.74 12.80
N HIS A 198 13.33 -7.00 12.72
CA HIS A 198 13.14 -5.60 12.27
C HIS A 198 12.62 -5.36 10.85
N THR A 199 12.79 -6.26 9.89
CA THR A 199 12.26 -6.09 8.52
C THR A 199 11.91 -7.44 7.92
N VAL A 200 10.70 -7.57 7.37
CA VAL A 200 10.25 -8.78 6.69
C VAL A 200 9.97 -8.43 5.23
N GLU A 201 10.81 -8.93 4.32
CA GLU A 201 10.66 -8.72 2.88
C GLU A 201 9.82 -9.83 2.23
N VAL A 202 8.50 -9.70 2.22
CA VAL A 202 7.61 -10.70 1.62
C VAL A 202 7.59 -10.55 0.09
N ILE A 203 8.19 -11.50 -0.62
CA ILE A 203 8.08 -11.55 -2.08
C ILE A 203 6.84 -12.39 -2.47
N ILE A 204 5.73 -11.73 -2.80
CA ILE A 204 4.56 -12.40 -3.37
C ILE A 204 4.79 -12.61 -4.86
N LEU A 205 5.24 -13.82 -5.22
CA LEU A 205 5.42 -14.24 -6.60
C LEU A 205 4.13 -14.93 -7.10
N LYS A 206 3.38 -14.25 -7.98
CA LYS A 206 2.31 -14.90 -8.76
C LYS A 206 2.82 -15.13 -10.19
N CYS A 207 3.27 -16.36 -10.46
CA CYS A 207 3.58 -16.83 -11.81
C CYS A 207 2.29 -17.40 -12.42
N THR A 208 1.87 -16.88 -13.56
CA THR A 208 0.81 -17.45 -14.42
C THR A 208 1.44 -18.26 -15.53
#